data_AF-A0A183HIJ6-F1
#
_entry.id   AF-A0A183HIJ6-F1
#
_cell.length_a   1.000
_cell.length_b   1.000
_cell.length_c   1.000
_cell.angle_alpha   90.00
_cell.angle_beta   90.00
_cell.angle_gamma   90.00
#
_symmetry.space_group_name_H-M   'P 1'
#
loop_
_entity.id
_entity.type
_entity.pdbx_description
1 polymer ?
#
loop_
_entity_poly.entity_id
_entity_poly.type
_entity_poly.pdbx_seq_one_letter_code
_entity_poly.pdbx_strand_id
1 'polypeptide(L)'
;MHWKATAALICAYGIVKEFRPATPFLTPYLVSSFKNFTDVELYSEIYPFWTYSYLLFLVPIFFLTDILQYKPIIVLEALTLFGTWALLLWGTTVWHMQLMQIIFGTLFYIYHNKC
;
A
#
# COMPACT_ATOMS: atom_id res chain seq x y z
N MET A 1 22.78 13.35 -23.24
CA MET A 1 21.66 14.03 -22.55
C MET A 1 20.58 13.09 -22.01
N HIS A 2 20.46 11.84 -22.50
CA HIS A 2 19.40 10.92 -22.07
C HIS A 2 19.53 10.44 -20.60
N TRP A 3 20.73 10.07 -20.14
CA TRP A 3 20.92 9.49 -18.81
C TRP A 3 20.60 10.46 -17.65
N LYS A 4 20.91 11.75 -17.79
CA LYS A 4 20.60 12.78 -16.77
C LYS A 4 19.10 12.99 -16.65
N ALA A 5 18.37 12.98 -17.77
CA ALA A 5 16.91 13.10 -17.78
C ALA A 5 16.25 11.87 -17.15
N THR A 6 16.73 10.66 -17.48
CA THR A 6 16.24 9.43 -16.86
C THR A 6 16.51 9.39 -15.36
N ALA A 7 17.71 9.80 -14.91
CA ALA A 7 18.04 9.90 -13.49
C ALA A 7 17.16 10.92 -12.76
N ALA A 8 16.95 12.10 -13.34
CA ALA A 8 16.06 13.12 -12.78
C ALA A 8 14.61 12.64 -12.68
N LEU A 9 14.11 11.92 -13.69
CA LEU A 9 12.78 11.31 -13.68
C LEU A 9 12.63 10.24 -12.60
N ILE A 10 13.61 9.37 -12.43
CA ILE A 10 13.58 8.32 -11.39
C ILE A 10 13.60 8.95 -9.99
N CYS A 11 14.45 9.97 -9.76
CA CYS A 11 14.49 10.68 -8.49
C CYS A 11 13.17 11.41 -8.20
N ALA A 12 12.62 12.13 -9.18
CA ALA A 12 11.34 12.80 -9.03
C ALA A 12 10.20 11.81 -8.75
N TYR A 13 10.19 10.67 -9.44
CA TYR A 13 9.24 9.59 -9.18
C TYR A 13 9.37 9.08 -7.74
N GLY A 14 10.58 8.81 -7.26
CA GLY A 14 10.82 8.37 -5.87
C GLY A 14 10.30 9.37 -4.84
N ILE A 15 10.57 10.67 -5.02
CA ILE A 15 10.09 11.73 -4.12
C ILE A 15 8.55 11.78 -4.10
N VAL A 16 7.91 11.79 -5.28
CA VAL A 16 6.43 11.84 -5.38
C VAL A 16 5.81 10.60 -4.75
N LYS A 17 6.46 9.44 -4.86
CA LYS A 17 5.98 8.16 -4.34
C LYS A 17 6.07 8.06 -2.81
N GLU A 18 7.11 8.64 -2.20
CA GLU A 18 7.24 8.80 -0.74
C GLU A 18 6.24 9.81 -0.17
N PHE A 19 5.81 10.76 -0.99
CA PHE A 19 4.88 11.80 -0.57
C PHE A 19 3.47 11.22 -0.38
N ARG A 20 3.22 10.64 0.79
CA ARG A 20 1.94 10.05 1.20
C ARG A 20 1.28 10.90 2.28
N PRO A 21 0.84 12.13 1.98
CA PRO A 21 0.26 13.03 2.98
C PRO A 21 -1.04 12.50 3.58
N ALA A 22 -1.68 11.52 2.95
CA ALA A 22 -2.97 10.99 3.35
C ALA A 22 -2.89 9.89 4.44
N THR A 23 -1.74 9.26 4.66
CA THR A 23 -1.58 8.21 5.70
C THR A 23 -1.85 8.71 7.13
N PRO A 24 -1.41 9.91 7.58
CA PRO A 24 -1.74 10.40 8.93
C PRO A 24 -3.23 10.69 9.12
N PHE A 25 -3.98 10.94 8.05
CA PHE A 25 -5.42 11.20 8.10
C PHE A 25 -6.27 9.94 8.08
N LEU A 26 -5.65 8.76 7.93
CA LEU A 26 -6.37 7.49 7.83
C LEU A 26 -7.07 7.09 9.13
N THR A 27 -6.35 7.14 10.26
CA THR A 27 -6.88 6.82 11.59
C THR A 27 -8.07 7.72 11.96
N PRO A 28 -7.96 9.06 11.88
CA PRO A 28 -9.11 9.91 12.20
C PRO A 28 -10.26 9.73 11.21
N TYR A 29 -10.02 9.35 9.95
CA TYR A 29 -11.07 9.03 8.99
C TYR A 29 -11.87 7.77 9.35
N LEU A 30 -11.20 6.73 9.86
CA LEU A 30 -11.82 5.47 10.26
C LEU A 30 -12.64 5.60 11.56
N VAL A 31 -12.15 6.42 12.49
CA VAL A 31 -12.81 6.70 13.78
C VAL A 31 -13.90 7.78 13.66
N SER A 32 -13.85 8.61 12.62
CA SER A 32 -14.84 9.67 12.38
C SER A 32 -16.26 9.11 12.17
N SER A 33 -17.25 9.99 12.38
CA SER A 33 -18.69 9.71 12.35
C SER A 33 -19.19 9.09 11.02
N PHE A 34 -18.37 9.13 9.97
CA PHE A 34 -18.65 8.48 8.69
C PHE A 34 -18.51 6.96 8.72
N LYS A 35 -17.51 6.43 9.43
CA LYS A 35 -17.24 4.98 9.49
C LYS A 35 -17.48 4.37 10.86
N ASN A 36 -17.41 5.17 11.94
CA ASN A 36 -17.77 4.78 13.30
C ASN A 36 -17.11 3.46 13.79
N PHE A 37 -15.84 3.23 13.49
CA PHE A 37 -15.10 2.12 14.09
C PHE A 37 -14.64 2.48 15.49
N THR A 38 -14.66 1.51 16.42
CA THR A 38 -14.09 1.71 17.75
C THR A 38 -12.57 1.64 17.70
N ASP A 39 -11.87 2.40 18.56
CA ASP A 39 -10.41 2.37 18.61
C ASP A 39 -9.88 0.95 18.90
N VAL A 40 -10.57 0.20 19.77
CA VAL A 40 -10.18 -1.16 20.14
C VAL A 40 -10.24 -2.10 18.93
N GLU A 41 -11.32 -2.07 18.13
CA GLU A 41 -11.41 -2.87 16.90
C GLU A 41 -10.33 -2.46 15.88
N LEU A 42 -10.07 -1.15 15.75
CA LEU A 42 -9.09 -0.65 14.80
C LEU A 42 -7.68 -1.17 15.09
N TYR A 43 -7.25 -1.08 16.35
CA TYR A 43 -5.89 -1.47 16.78
C TYR A 43 -5.72 -2.98 16.97
N SER A 44 -6.77 -3.71 17.35
CA SER A 44 -6.68 -5.16 17.59
C SER A 44 -7.02 -6.01 16.37
N GLU A 45 -7.94 -5.56 15.50
CA GLU A 45 -8.48 -6.38 14.42
C GLU A 45 -8.12 -5.90 13.02
N ILE A 46 -7.82 -4.60 12.82
CA ILE A 46 -7.59 -4.03 11.48
C ILE A 46 -6.09 -3.80 11.24
N TYR A 47 -5.42 -3.03 12.09
CA TYR A 47 -3.99 -2.72 11.90
C TYR A 47 -3.03 -3.92 11.89
N PRO A 48 -3.18 -4.98 12.70
CA PRO A 48 -2.20 -6.07 12.70
C PRO A 48 -2.20 -6.89 11.39
N PHE A 49 -3.30 -6.90 10.64
CA PHE A 49 -3.37 -7.59 9.34
C PHE A 49 -2.39 -7.01 8.31
N TRP A 50 -2.08 -5.72 8.40
CA TRP A 50 -1.06 -5.11 7.54
C TRP A 50 0.32 -5.75 7.77
N THR A 51 0.73 -5.88 9.03
CA THR A 51 2.02 -6.50 9.40
C THR A 51 2.05 -7.99 9.07
N TYR A 52 0.96 -8.72 9.33
CA TYR A 52 0.88 -10.15 9.03
C TYR A 52 0.91 -10.44 7.53
N SER A 53 0.15 -9.68 6.74
CA SER A 53 0.16 -9.82 5.28
C SER A 53 1.52 -9.47 4.70
N TYR A 54 2.18 -8.42 5.18
CA TYR A 54 3.54 -8.08 4.77
C TYR A 54 4.51 -9.25 4.94
N LEU A 55 4.52 -9.90 6.12
CA LEU A 55 5.38 -11.05 6.38
C LEU A 55 5.06 -12.24 5.47
N LEU A 56 3.78 -12.52 5.23
CA LEU A 56 3.34 -13.63 4.39
C LEU A 56 3.71 -13.42 2.92
N PHE A 57 3.56 -12.19 2.40
CA PHE A 57 3.82 -11.87 1.01
C PHE A 57 5.29 -11.61 0.68
N LEU A 58 6.16 -11.54 1.69
CA LEU A 58 7.59 -11.32 1.55
C LEU A 58 8.25 -12.32 0.58
N VAL A 59 8.07 -13.62 0.85
CA VAL A 59 8.66 -14.69 0.04
C VAL A 59 8.09 -14.73 -1.39
N PRO A 60 6.77 -14.78 -1.62
CA PRO A 60 6.23 -14.90 -2.98
C PRO A 60 6.51 -13.67 -3.85
N ILE A 61 6.47 -12.46 -3.31
CA ILE A 61 6.76 -11.26 -4.11
C ILE A 61 8.26 -11.19 -4.44
N PHE A 62 9.17 -11.66 -3.57
CA PHE A 62 10.60 -11.73 -3.91
C PHE A 62 10.83 -12.53 -5.19
N PHE A 63 10.28 -13.75 -5.25
CA PHE A 63 10.33 -14.58 -6.45
C PHE A 63 9.64 -13.91 -7.66
N LEU A 64 8.50 -13.28 -7.42
CA LEU A 64 7.75 -12.58 -8.46
C LEU A 64 8.57 -11.43 -9.07
N THR A 65 9.31 -10.67 -8.24
CA THR A 65 10.13 -9.54 -8.69
C THR A 65 11.40 -9.95 -9.42
N ASP A 66 11.88 -11.18 -9.20
CA ASP A 66 13.03 -11.75 -9.91
C ASP A 66 12.61 -12.25 -11.31
N ILE A 67 11.43 -12.86 -11.41
CA ILE A 67 10.87 -13.36 -12.67
C ILE A 67 10.34 -12.23 -13.55
N LEU A 68 9.64 -11.25 -12.96
CA LEU A 68 9.01 -10.14 -13.67
C LEU A 68 9.92 -8.92 -13.66
N GLN A 69 10.31 -8.46 -14.86
CA GLN A 69 11.08 -7.23 -15.05
C GLN A 69 10.39 -5.99 -14.45
N TYR A 70 11.09 -4.85 -14.40
CA TYR A 70 10.62 -3.61 -13.76
C TYR A 70 9.26 -3.06 -14.24
N LYS A 71 8.87 -3.30 -15.51
CA LYS A 71 7.64 -2.75 -16.10
C LYS A 71 6.34 -3.28 -15.46
N PRO A 72 6.08 -4.60 -15.41
CA PRO A 72 4.86 -5.15 -14.80
C PRO A 72 4.75 -4.88 -13.29
N ILE A 73 5.88 -4.77 -12.58
CA ILE A 73 5.88 -4.49 -11.14
C ILE A 73 5.26 -3.11 -10.86
N ILE A 74 5.60 -2.09 -11.66
CA ILE A 74 5.04 -0.73 -11.52
C ILE A 74 3.53 -0.73 -11.75
N VAL A 75 3.04 -1.52 -12.71
CA VAL A 75 1.60 -1.65 -12.99
C VAL A 75 0.88 -2.33 -11.84
N LEU A 76 1.44 -3.42 -11.30
CA LEU A 76 0.88 -4.14 -10.16
C LEU A 76 0.82 -3.27 -8.90
N GLU A 77 1.85 -2.44 -8.69
CA GLU A 77 1.88 -1.45 -7.63
C GLU A 77 0.74 -0.42 -7.79
N ALA A 78 0.55 0.14 -8.98
CA ALA A 78 -0.52 1.09 -9.25
C ALA A 78 -1.93 0.46 -9.04
N LEU A 79 -2.13 -0.78 -9.46
CA LEU A 79 -3.39 -1.51 -9.29
C LEU A 79 -3.71 -1.79 -7.82
N THR A 80 -2.71 -2.20 -7.04
CA THR A 80 -2.89 -2.43 -5.58
C THR A 80 -3.16 -1.14 -4.82
N LEU A 81 -2.49 -0.03 -5.19
CA LEU A 81 -2.77 1.29 -4.62
C LEU A 81 -4.22 1.72 -4.94
N PHE A 82 -4.63 1.63 -6.21
CA PHE A 82 -5.97 1.98 -6.63
C PHE A 82 -7.03 1.14 -5.92
N GLY A 83 -6.80 -0.18 -5.82
CA GLY A 83 -7.69 -1.09 -5.09
C GLY A 83 -7.80 -0.76 -3.60
N THR A 84 -6.70 -0.38 -2.97
CA THR A 84 -6.68 0.06 -1.56
C THR A 84 -7.56 1.30 -1.36
N TRP A 85 -7.40 2.31 -2.19
CA TRP A 85 -8.19 3.55 -2.12
C TRP A 85 -9.67 3.30 -2.44
N ALA A 86 -9.96 2.47 -3.44
CA ALA A 86 -11.31 2.05 -3.78
C ALA A 86 -12.01 1.35 -2.60
N LEU A 87 -11.36 0.35 -1.99
CA LEU A 87 -11.89 -0.35 -0.81
C LEU A 87 -12.03 0.57 0.40
N LEU A 88 -11.14 1.56 0.53
CA LEU A 88 -11.24 2.55 1.60
C LEU A 88 -12.45 3.47 1.44
N LEU A 89 -12.85 3.80 0.21
CA LEU A 89 -14.03 4.62 -0.06
C LEU A 89 -15.33 3.83 0.05
N TRP A 90 -15.36 2.60 -0.48
CA TRP A 90 -16.59 1.79 -0.54
C TRP A 90 -16.77 0.81 0.62
N GLY A 91 -15.70 0.50 1.37
CA GLY A 91 -15.76 -0.45 2.48
C GLY A 91 -16.52 0.12 3.67
N THR A 92 -17.53 -0.62 4.13
CA THR A 92 -18.34 -0.26 5.31
C THR A 92 -18.18 -1.24 6.47
N THR A 93 -17.66 -2.44 6.23
CA THR A 93 -17.50 -3.47 7.26
C THR A 93 -16.03 -3.70 7.64
N VAL A 94 -15.80 -4.27 8.83
CA VAL A 94 -14.46 -4.63 9.33
C VAL A 94 -13.72 -5.55 8.35
N TRP A 95 -14.41 -6.52 7.75
CA TRP A 95 -13.86 -7.41 6.74
C TRP A 95 -13.29 -6.66 5.52
N HIS A 96 -13.99 -5.62 5.03
CA HIS A 96 -13.48 -4.80 3.93
C HIS A 96 -12.24 -4.00 4.34
N MET A 97 -12.18 -3.53 5.60
CA MET A 97 -10.99 -2.84 6.13
C MET A 97 -9.81 -3.79 6.29
N GLN A 98 -10.04 -5.03 6.73
CA GLN A 98 -8.99 -6.06 6.81
C GLN A 98 -8.45 -6.40 5.42
N LEU A 99 -9.32 -6.61 4.43
CA LEU A 99 -8.89 -6.83 3.03
C LEU A 99 -8.10 -5.64 2.48
N MET A 100 -8.54 -4.42 2.76
CA MET A 100 -7.81 -3.21 2.38
C MET A 100 -6.40 -3.16 3.00
N GLN A 101 -6.25 -3.52 4.29
CA GLN A 101 -4.94 -3.59 4.96
C GLN A 101 -4.05 -4.69 4.37
N ILE A 102 -4.62 -5.84 4.01
CA ILE A 102 -3.89 -6.93 3.36
C ILE A 102 -3.35 -6.48 1.99
N ILE A 103 -4.20 -5.86 1.17
CA ILE A 103 -3.81 -5.35 -0.17
C ILE A 103 -2.77 -4.24 -0.04
N PHE A 104 -2.90 -3.38 0.98
CA PHE A 104 -1.92 -2.34 1.28
C PHE A 104 -0.58 -2.91 1.77
N GLY A 105 -0.61 -4.01 2.53
CA GLY A 105 0.60 -4.72 2.99
C GLY A 105 1.43 -5.26 1.82
N THR A 106 0.76 -5.79 0.78
CA THR A 106 1.39 -6.23 -0.46
C THR A 106 2.12 -5.09 -1.19
N LEU A 107 1.55 -3.87 -1.17
CA LEU A 107 2.15 -2.68 -1.79
C LEU A 107 3.43 -2.21 -1.09
N PHE A 108 3.49 -2.31 0.24
CA PHE A 108 4.67 -1.90 1.01
C PHE A 108 5.89 -2.80 0.71
N TYR A 109 5.67 -4.06 0.38
CA TYR A 109 6.75 -4.99 0.07
C TYR A 109 7.44 -4.72 -1.28
N ILE A 110 6.67 -4.32 -2.31
CA ILE A 110 7.23 -3.90 -3.61
C ILE A 110 8.19 -2.70 -3.44
N TYR A 111 7.98 -1.93 -2.37
CA TYR A 111 8.75 -0.75 -2.05
C TYR A 111 10.14 -1.07 -1.47
N HIS A 112 10.22 -2.01 -0.53
CA HIS A 112 11.46 -2.30 0.21
C HIS A 112 12.51 -3.05 -0.64
N ASN A 113 12.10 -3.76 -1.69
CA ASN A 113 13.01 -4.59 -2.50
C ASN A 113 13.62 -3.87 -3.72
N LYS A 114 13.33 -2.58 -3.92
CA LYS A 114 13.79 -1.80 -5.08
C LYS A 114 14.68 -0.59 -4.72
N CYS A 115 14.99 -0.40 -3.43
CA CYS A 115 16.04 0.52 -2.97
C CYS A 115 17.36 -0.22 -2.78
#